data_AF-R4T2D9-F1
#
_entry.id   AF-R4T2D9-F1
#
_cell.length_a   1.000
_cell.length_b   1.000
_cell.length_c   1.000
_cell.angle_alpha   90.00
_cell.angle_beta   90.00
_cell.angle_gamma   90.00
#
_symmetry.space_group_name_H-M   'P 1'
#
loop_
_entity.id
_entity.type
_entity.pdbx_description
1 polymer ?
#
loop_
_entity_poly.entity_id
_entity_poly.type
_entity_poly.pdbx_seq_one_letter_code
_entity_poly.pdbx_strand_id
1 'polypeptide(L)' 'MTDDVHGYELAEGVVFTRLPFGGGVLVEGATLALAECTESQAAVVQDLLDSPVKKPEQGFAHDLLESGWLVERKDVR' A
#
# COMPACT_ATOMS: atom_id res chain seq x y z
N MET A 1 0.67 -13.31 -23.42
CA MET A 1 1.19 -13.05 -22.07
C MET A 1 0.39 -11.88 -21.54
N THR A 2 -0.76 -12.16 -20.93
CA THR A 2 -1.56 -11.13 -20.28
C THR A 2 -0.74 -10.66 -19.08
N ASP A 3 -0.41 -9.37 -19.04
CA ASP A 3 0.15 -8.79 -17.82
C ASP A 3 -0.91 -8.96 -16.71
N ASP A 4 -0.60 -9.78 -15.70
CA ASP A 4 -1.47 -9.95 -14.54
C ASP A 4 -1.42 -8.64 -13.74
N VAL A 5 -2.50 -7.86 -13.85
CA VAL A 5 -2.74 -6.66 -13.04
C VAL A 5 -3.53 -7.07 -11.80
N HIS A 6 -3.09 -6.58 -10.65
CA HIS A 6 -3.62 -6.92 -9.33
C HIS A 6 -4.16 -5.66 -8.65
N GLY A 7 -5.30 -5.78 -7.98
CA GLY A 7 -5.78 -4.76 -7.05
C GLY A 7 -5.13 -4.93 -5.68
N TYR A 8 -4.94 -3.84 -4.95
CA TYR A 8 -4.39 -3.85 -3.60
C TYR A 8 -5.30 -3.14 -2.62
N GLU A 9 -5.20 -3.50 -1.35
CA GLU A 9 -5.87 -2.83 -0.25
C GLU A 9 -4.97 -2.79 0.98
N LEU A 10 -5.26 -1.88 1.91
CA LEU A 10 -4.61 -1.85 3.21
C LEU A 10 -4.91 -3.15 3.94
N ALA A 11 -3.91 -3.70 4.62
CA ALA A 11 -4.12 -4.84 5.50
C ALA A 11 -5.14 -4.49 6.60
N GLU A 12 -5.80 -5.49 7.15
CA GLU A 12 -6.78 -5.28 8.22
C GLU A 12 -6.15 -4.54 9.40
N GLY A 13 -6.82 -3.48 9.88
CA GLY A 13 -6.34 -2.65 10.98
C GLY A 13 -5.28 -1.60 10.59
N VAL A 14 -4.81 -1.60 9.34
CA VAL A 14 -3.91 -0.57 8.82
C VAL A 14 -4.70 0.63 8.29
N VAL A 15 -4.28 1.82 8.70
CA VAL A 15 -4.80 3.10 8.21
C VAL A 15 -3.68 3.86 7.51
N PHE A 16 -3.94 4.35 6.31
CA PHE A 16 -3.08 5.29 5.62
C PHE A 16 -3.64 6.70 5.73
N THR A 17 -2.83 7.63 6.23
CA THR A 17 -3.18 9.06 6.31
C THR A 17 -2.19 9.88 5.51
N ARG A 18 -2.68 10.61 4.51
CA ARG A 18 -1.87 11.58 3.77
C ARG A 18 -1.65 12.83 4.62
N LEU A 19 -0.42 13.35 4.64
CA LEU A 19 -0.10 14.54 5.43
C LEU A 19 -0.28 15.83 4.62
N PRO A 20 -0.59 16.99 5.25
CA PRO A 20 -0.90 18.23 4.55
C PRO A 20 0.25 18.83 3.74
N PHE A 21 1.49 18.54 4.12
CA PHE A 21 2.70 19.10 3.50
C PHE A 21 3.43 18.11 2.61
N GLY A 22 2.75 17.03 2.19
CA GLY A 22 3.33 15.91 1.47
C GLY A 22 3.65 14.73 2.37
N GLY A 23 3.86 13.57 1.74
CA GLY A 23 4.08 12.32 2.46
C GLY A 23 2.80 11.71 3.04
N GLY A 24 3.00 10.73 3.91
CA GLY A 24 1.91 10.01 4.54
C GLY A 24 2.40 9.12 5.68
N VAL A 25 1.47 8.60 6.45
CA VAL A 25 1.75 7.70 7.56
C VAL A 25 0.85 6.48 7.47
N LEU A 26 1.45 5.30 7.57
CA LEU A 26 0.76 4.04 7.80
C LEU A 26 0.79 3.73 9.30
N VAL A 27 -0.36 3.38 9.86
CA VAL A 27 -0.49 2.98 11.26
C VAL A 27 -1.25 1.67 11.34
N GLU A 28 -0.70 0.67 12.03
CA GLU A 28 -1.41 -0.57 12.35
C GLU A 28 -1.95 -0.47 13.78
N GLY A 29 -3.27 -0.60 13.92
CA GLY A 29 -3.97 -0.28 15.16
C GLY A 29 -3.70 -1.22 16.34
N ALA A 30 -3.44 -2.51 16.10
CA ALA A 30 -3.27 -3.50 17.17
C ALA A 30 -1.90 -3.44 17.83
N THR A 31 -0.86 -3.13 17.07
CA THR A 31 0.54 -3.09 17.49
C THR A 31 1.06 -1.68 17.70
N LEU A 32 0.34 -0.67 17.19
CA LEU A 32 0.80 0.71 17.09
C LEU A 32 2.08 0.86 16.27
N ALA A 33 2.36 -0.10 15.38
CA ALA A 33 3.42 0.05 14.41
C ALA A 33 3.12 1.24 13.49
N LEU A 34 4.18 1.98 13.14
CA LEU A 34 4.08 3.18 12.33
C LEU A 34 5.17 3.17 11.26
N ALA A 35 4.80 3.50 10.03
CA ALA A 35 5.73 3.73 8.94
C ALA A 35 5.48 5.11 8.33
N GLU A 36 6.52 5.94 8.32
CA GLU A 36 6.51 7.24 7.65
C GLU A 36 6.85 7.06 6.17
N CYS A 37 6.04 7.68 5.32
CA CYS A 37 6.23 7.70 3.88
C CYS A 37 6.65 9.11 3.46
N THR A 38 7.69 9.20 2.64
CA THR A 38 8.00 10.41 1.88
C THR A 38 6.86 10.74 0.90
N GLU A 39 6.88 11.92 0.28
CA GLU A 39 5.85 12.32 -0.68
C GLU A 39 5.75 11.36 -1.88
N SER A 40 6.88 10.91 -2.42
CA SER A 40 6.89 9.95 -3.52
C SER A 40 6.35 8.58 -3.09
N GLN A 41 6.72 8.12 -1.89
CA GLN A 41 6.20 6.87 -1.32
C GLN A 41 4.69 6.96 -1.08
N ALA A 42 4.20 8.06 -0.53
CA ALA A 42 2.78 8.28 -0.29
C ALA A 42 1.97 8.32 -1.59
N ALA A 43 2.53 8.87 -2.68
CA ALA A 43 1.92 8.78 -4.00
C ALA A 43 1.84 7.34 -4.50
N VAL A 44 2.90 6.54 -4.32
CA VAL A 44 2.88 5.10 -4.67
C VAL A 44 1.82 4.33 -3.88
N VAL A 45 1.66 4.59 -2.57
CA VAL A 45 0.57 3.97 -1.78
C VAL A 45 -0.79 4.33 -2.38
N GLN A 46 -1.01 5.61 -2.69
CA GLN A 46 -2.29 6.07 -3.25
C GLN A 46 -2.58 5.40 -4.61
N ASP A 47 -1.59 5.36 -5.51
CA ASP A 47 -1.73 4.75 -6.83
C ASP A 47 -2.08 3.24 -6.73
N LEU A 48 -1.45 2.52 -5.79
CA LEU A 48 -1.74 1.09 -5.53
C LEU A 48 -3.17 0.87 -5.03
N LEU A 49 -3.69 1.78 -4.21
CA LEU A 49 -5.04 1.69 -3.65
C LEU A 49 -6.13 2.06 -4.65
N ASP A 50 -5.84 3.03 -5.52
CA ASP A 50 -6.80 3.60 -6.47
C ASP A 50 -6.94 2.79 -7.76
N SER A 51 -5.91 2.05 -8.17
CA SER A 51 -5.91 1.35 -9.46
C SER A 51 -5.21 -0.02 -9.39
N PRO A 52 -5.74 -1.03 -10.11
CA PRO A 52 -4.99 -2.25 -10.33
C PRO A 52 -3.69 -1.96 -11.09
N VAL A 53 -2.57 -2.49 -10.59
CA VAL A 53 -1.26 -2.32 -11.22
C VAL A 53 -0.58 -3.68 -11.34
N LYS A 54 0.52 -3.74 -12.12
CA LYS A 54 1.34 -4.96 -12.16
C LYS A 54 1.91 -5.25 -10.78
N LYS A 55 2.03 -6.54 -10.46
CA LYS A 55 2.63 -6.96 -9.19
C LYS A 55 4.04 -6.39 -9.03
N PRO A 56 4.33 -5.64 -7.95
CA PRO A 56 5.65 -5.09 -7.73
C PRO A 56 6.61 -6.22 -7.30
N GLU A 57 7.67 -6.41 -8.08
CA GLU A 57 8.70 -7.42 -7.80
C GLU A 57 9.81 -6.91 -6.88
N GLN A 58 9.94 -5.59 -6.73
CA GLN A 58 10.98 -4.95 -5.92
C GLN A 58 10.62 -3.50 -5.55
N GLY A 59 11.36 -2.95 -4.59
CA GLY A 59 11.24 -1.57 -4.14
C GLY A 59 10.06 -1.35 -3.19
N PHE A 60 9.74 -0.09 -2.92
CA PHE A 60 8.83 0.29 -1.84
C PHE A 60 7.47 -0.42 -1.88
N ALA A 61 6.84 -0.55 -3.05
CA ALA A 61 5.56 -1.24 -3.19
C ALA A 61 5.65 -2.75 -2.87
N HIS A 62 6.78 -3.38 -3.23
CA HIS A 62 7.06 -4.77 -2.88
C HIS A 62 7.27 -4.91 -1.36
N ASP A 63 8.04 -4.01 -0.76
CA ASP A 63 8.32 -4.02 0.68
C ASP A 63 7.03 -3.90 1.51
N LEU A 64 6.06 -3.09 1.07
CA LEU A 64 4.75 -2.96 1.74
C LEU A 64 3.94 -4.26 1.74
N LEU A 65 4.05 -5.07 0.68
CA LEU A 65 3.39 -6.38 0.61
C LEU A 65 4.10 -7.40 1.49
N GLU A 66 5.43 -7.48 1.40
CA GLU A 66 6.23 -8.43 2.18
C GLU A 66 6.14 -8.17 3.69
N SER A 67 6.00 -6.90 4.08
CA SER A 67 5.83 -6.50 5.50
C SER A 67 4.39 -6.48 5.98
N GLY A 68 3.41 -6.75 5.11
CA GLY A 68 2.00 -6.88 5.48
C GLY A 68 1.27 -5.56 5.74
N TRP A 69 1.78 -4.43 5.23
CA TRP A 69 1.03 -3.16 5.25
C TRP A 69 -0.08 -3.14 4.20
N LEU A 70 0.16 -3.80 3.06
CA LEU A 70 -0.79 -4.00 1.98
C LEU A 70 -1.04 -5.49 1.76
N VAL A 71 -2.21 -5.80 1.21
CA VAL A 71 -2.56 -7.14 0.74
C VAL A 71 -3.11 -7.08 -0.67
N GLU A 72 -2.96 -8.18 -1.42
CA GLU A 72 -3.64 -8.34 -2.71
C GLU A 72 -5.15 -8.44 -2.47
N ARG A 73 -5.91 -7.55 -3.10
CA ARG A 73 -7.37 -7.57 -3.08
C ARG A 73 -7.82 -8.82 -3.83
N LYS A 74 -8.42 -9.76 -3.12
CA LYS A 74 -9.10 -10.88 -3.77
C LYS A 74 -10.38 -10.33 -4.38
N ASP A 75 -10.61 -10.57 -5.67
CA ASP A 75 -11.87 -10.20 -6.31
C ASP A 75 -13.03 -10.70 -5.42
N VAL A 76 -13.78 -9.75 -4.86
CA VAL A 76 -14.99 -10.04 -4.11
C VAL A 76 -16.02 -10.51 -5.14
N ARG A 77 -16.38 -11.79 -5.06
CA ARG A 77 -17.45 -12.38 -5.86
C ARG A 77 -18.77 -11.66 -5.69
#